data_AF-A0A2H0CC09-F1
#
_entry.id   AF-A0A2H0CC09-F1
#
_cell.length_a   1.000
_cell.length_b   1.000
_cell.length_c   1.000
_cell.angle_alpha   90.00
_cell.angle_beta   90.00
_cell.angle_gamma   90.00
#
_symmetry.space_group_name_H-M   'P 1'
#
loop_
_entity.id
_entity.type
_entity.pdbx_description
1 polymer ?
#
loop_
_entity_poly.entity_id
_entity_poly.type
_entity_poly.pdbx_seq_one_letter_code
_entity_poly.pdbx_strand_id
1 'polypeptide(L)'
;MGKRGGCIRSPEEVLSRRDDLLIKTGLLAIVWSVALIFLLDIWYYLNNMHLFIDTTEKESFDIALIDDERVIKKKRIKSIRQHSEKLLKSIDALLLSAKSSLKDIQGIIAVKGPGSFTSLRIGIATANALAFALGVGIAGVDKTDEWSKIVSSADLIFKKQKKNLNIVIPEYGREPDIT
;
A
#
# COMPACT_ATOMS: atom_id res chain seq x y z
N MET A 1 -13.27 32.07 71.18
CA MET A 1 -14.03 31.98 69.91
C MET A 1 -13.17 32.43 68.74
N GLY A 2 -12.60 31.50 67.97
CA GLY A 2 -11.90 31.81 66.72
C GLY A 2 -12.88 31.75 65.54
N LYS A 3 -13.26 32.91 64.98
CA LYS A 3 -14.08 32.94 63.76
C LYS A 3 -13.21 32.48 62.59
N ARG A 4 -13.48 31.26 62.08
CA ARG A 4 -12.95 30.76 60.81
C ARG A 4 -13.46 31.67 59.69
N GLY A 5 -12.62 32.61 59.25
CA GLY A 5 -12.87 33.42 58.06
C GLY A 5 -12.78 32.53 56.82
N GLY A 6 -13.91 31.97 56.41
CA GLY A 6 -14.05 31.41 55.07
C GLY A 6 -13.87 32.55 54.09
N CYS A 7 -12.71 32.61 53.44
CA CYS A 7 -12.45 33.53 52.34
C CYS A 7 -13.40 33.15 51.20
N ILE A 8 -14.54 33.84 51.13
CA ILE A 8 -15.50 33.72 50.03
C ILE A 8 -14.79 34.35 48.83
N ARG A 9 -14.24 33.50 47.94
CA ARG A 9 -13.53 33.97 46.75
C ARG A 9 -14.48 34.81 45.90
N SER A 10 -13.96 35.92 45.38
CA SER A 10 -14.77 36.83 44.57
C SER A 10 -15.28 36.10 43.32
N PRO A 11 -16.49 36.43 42.83
CA PRO A 11 -17.05 35.82 41.62
C PRO A 11 -16.12 35.89 40.40
N GLU A 12 -15.29 36.94 40.32
CA GLU A 12 -14.29 37.15 39.28
C GLU A 12 -13.15 36.12 39.31
N GLU A 13 -12.65 35.72 40.49
CA GLU A 13 -11.62 34.68 40.61
C GLU A 13 -12.13 33.30 40.19
N VAL A 14 -13.42 33.03 40.40
CA VAL A 14 -14.06 31.76 40.01
C VAL A 14 -14.28 31.70 38.50
N LEU A 15 -14.67 32.82 37.87
CA LEU A 15 -14.83 32.95 36.43
C LEU A 15 -13.49 32.85 35.70
N SER A 16 -12.47 33.60 36.15
CA SER A 16 -11.11 33.56 35.59
C SER A 16 -10.51 32.15 35.61
N ARG A 17 -10.70 31.38 36.70
CA ARG A 17 -10.23 29.98 36.77
C ARG A 17 -10.99 29.03 35.87
N ARG A 18 -12.30 29.27 35.62
CA ARG A 18 -13.09 28.44 34.70
C ARG A 18 -12.64 28.64 33.27
N ASP A 19 -12.37 29.89 32.88
CA ASP A 19 -11.85 30.22 31.55
C ASP A 19 -10.46 29.60 31.34
N ASP A 20 -9.59 29.66 32.35
CA ASP A 20 -8.24 29.08 32.30
C ASP A 20 -8.25 27.55 32.17
N LEU A 21 -9.22 26.88 32.81
CA LEU A 21 -9.42 25.43 32.72
C LEU A 21 -10.00 25.01 31.35
N LEU A 22 -10.93 25.82 30.82
CA LEU A 22 -11.51 25.63 29.48
C LEU A 22 -10.45 25.81 28.39
N ILE A 23 -9.57 26.79 28.53
CA ILE A 23 -8.47 27.03 27.59
C ILE A 23 -7.45 25.88 27.65
N LYS A 24 -7.07 25.40 28.85
CA LYS A 24 -6.11 24.30 28.99
C LYS A 24 -6.63 22.98 28.45
N THR A 25 -7.90 22.67 28.70
CA THR A 25 -8.54 21.44 28.18
C THR A 25 -8.76 21.51 26.66
N GLY A 26 -9.15 22.67 26.12
CA GLY A 26 -9.24 22.90 24.68
C GLY A 26 -7.88 22.80 23.98
N LEU A 27 -6.83 23.41 24.54
CA LEU A 27 -5.48 23.36 23.98
C LEU A 27 -4.93 21.93 23.99
N LEU A 28 -5.11 21.19 25.09
CA LEU A 28 -4.74 19.78 25.16
C LEU A 28 -5.51 18.94 24.14
N ALA A 29 -6.82 19.16 23.97
CA ALA A 29 -7.62 18.43 22.98
C ALA A 29 -7.16 18.71 21.54
N ILE A 30 -6.81 19.95 21.20
CA ILE A 30 -6.27 20.31 19.88
C ILE A 30 -4.89 19.68 19.68
N VAL A 31 -3.99 19.79 20.67
CA VAL A 31 -2.65 19.21 20.60
C VAL A 31 -2.74 17.69 20.45
N TRP A 32 -3.62 17.02 21.20
CA TRP A 32 -3.86 15.58 21.07
C TRP A 32 -4.51 15.21 19.73
N SER A 33 -5.42 16.02 19.20
CA SER A 33 -6.03 15.78 17.88
C SER A 33 -5.01 15.91 16.75
N VAL A 34 -4.18 16.95 16.78
CA VAL A 34 -3.10 17.15 15.81
C VAL A 34 -2.05 16.06 15.93
N ALA A 35 -1.64 15.67 17.15
CA ALA A 35 -0.72 14.57 17.37
C ALA A 35 -1.29 13.22 16.88
N LEU A 36 -2.59 12.97 17.09
CA LEU A 36 -3.25 11.76 16.61
C LEU A 36 -3.31 11.71 15.07
N ILE A 37 -3.62 12.83 14.41
CA ILE A 37 -3.58 12.93 12.94
C ILE A 37 -2.15 12.69 12.45
N PHE A 38 -1.15 13.31 13.08
CA PHE A 38 0.25 13.12 12.70
C PHE A 38 0.73 11.67 12.93
N LEU A 39 0.28 11.01 14.00
CA LEU A 39 0.57 9.60 14.27
C LEU A 39 -0.16 8.66 13.30
N LEU A 40 -1.39 8.98 12.90
CA LEU A 40 -2.14 8.25 11.88
C LEU A 40 -1.49 8.40 10.50
N ASP A 41 -1.04 9.60 10.14
CA ASP A 41 -0.27 9.86 8.93
C ASP A 41 1.06 9.09 8.96
N ILE A 42 1.82 9.16 10.06
CA ILE A 42 3.06 8.38 10.22
C ILE A 42 2.78 6.88 10.08
N TRP A 43 1.75 6.36 10.75
CA TRP A 43 1.39 4.94 10.67
C TRP A 43 0.95 4.52 9.25
N TYR A 44 0.26 5.39 8.52
CA TYR A 44 -0.10 5.20 7.12
C TYR A 44 1.14 5.21 6.20
N TYR A 45 2.10 6.11 6.46
CA TYR A 45 3.36 6.21 5.72
C TYR A 45 4.39 5.12 6.05
N LEU A 46 4.21 4.38 7.16
CA LEU A 46 5.12 3.32 7.57
C LEU A 46 4.79 1.95 6.94
N ASN A 47 3.64 1.81 6.26
CA ASN A 47 3.24 0.54 5.64
C ASN A 47 3.19 0.68 4.11
N ASN A 48 4.33 0.50 3.45
CA ASN A 48 4.36 0.46 1.98
C ASN A 48 3.98 -0.94 1.49
N MET A 49 2.68 -1.17 1.27
CA MET A 49 2.20 -2.44 0.75
C MET A 49 2.22 -2.44 -0.78
N HIS A 50 2.86 -3.44 -1.35
CA HIS A 50 3.05 -3.61 -2.78
C HIS A 50 2.37 -4.89 -3.28
N LEU A 51 1.72 -4.81 -4.44
CA LEU A 51 1.14 -5.98 -5.11
C LEU A 51 2.12 -6.53 -6.15
N PHE A 52 2.55 -7.78 -5.98
CA PHE A 52 3.38 -8.50 -6.92
C PHE A 52 2.53 -9.40 -7.84
N ILE A 53 2.83 -9.38 -9.14
CA ILE A 53 2.14 -10.15 -10.18
C ILE A 53 3.18 -10.81 -11.10
N ASP A 54 3.17 -12.14 -11.17
CA ASP A 54 3.93 -12.93 -12.14
C ASP A 54 2.98 -13.79 -12.98
N THR A 55 3.01 -13.57 -14.29
CA THR A 55 2.21 -14.31 -15.30
C THR A 55 3.08 -14.95 -16.37
N THR A 56 4.37 -15.13 -16.09
CA THR A 56 5.34 -15.69 -17.05
C THR A 56 4.99 -17.11 -17.47
N GLU A 57 4.37 -17.88 -16.57
CA GLU A 57 3.94 -19.25 -16.81
C GLU A 57 2.65 -19.33 -17.65
N LYS A 58 2.56 -20.36 -18.52
CA LYS A 58 1.42 -20.52 -19.43
C LYS A 58 0.15 -20.96 -18.70
N GLU A 59 0.27 -21.80 -17.68
CA GLU A 59 -0.87 -22.47 -17.04
C GLU A 59 -1.05 -22.09 -15.57
N SER A 60 -0.27 -21.14 -15.09
CA SER A 60 -0.38 -20.60 -13.74
C SER A 60 0.08 -19.15 -13.67
N PHE A 61 -0.28 -18.48 -12.59
CA PHE A 61 0.28 -17.19 -12.25
C PHE A 61 0.47 -17.11 -10.72
N ASP A 62 1.40 -16.27 -10.32
CA ASP A 62 1.69 -15.99 -8.92
C ASP A 62 1.29 -14.55 -8.59
N ILE A 63 0.65 -14.40 -7.43
CA ILE A 63 0.34 -13.10 -6.85
C ILE A 63 0.82 -13.07 -5.40
N ALA A 64 1.34 -11.93 -4.98
CA ALA A 64 1.73 -11.73 -3.59
C ALA A 64 1.48 -10.30 -3.12
N LEU A 65 1.21 -10.16 -1.83
CA LEU A 65 1.25 -8.89 -1.11
C LEU A 65 2.55 -8.86 -0.33
N ILE A 66 3.28 -7.78 -0.49
CA ILE A 66 4.63 -7.59 0.02
C ILE A 66 4.64 -6.26 0.78
N ASP A 67 5.24 -6.24 1.97
CA ASP A 67 5.64 -5.00 2.66
C ASP A 67 7.16 -4.83 2.55
N ASP A 68 7.69 -3.76 3.12
CA ASP A 68 9.13 -3.42 3.02
C ASP A 68 10.06 -4.49 3.62
N GLU A 69 9.56 -5.37 4.48
CA GLU A 69 10.37 -6.33 5.23
C GLU A 69 10.11 -7.79 4.80
N ARG A 70 8.91 -8.09 4.30
CA ARG A 70 8.47 -9.47 4.08
C ARG A 70 7.32 -9.62 3.08
N VAL A 71 7.09 -10.87 2.70
CA VAL A 71 5.88 -11.27 1.98
C VAL A 71 4.75 -11.46 3.00
N ILE A 72 3.73 -10.60 2.96
CA ILE A 72 2.52 -10.71 3.79
C ILE A 72 1.73 -11.97 3.41
N LYS A 73 1.51 -12.17 2.11
CA LYS A 73 0.75 -13.30 1.60
C LYS A 73 1.08 -13.60 0.15
N LYS A 74 1.12 -14.87 -0.21
CA LYS A 74 1.35 -15.32 -1.59
C LYS A 74 0.36 -16.41 -1.99
N LYS A 75 -0.01 -16.44 -3.26
CA LYS A 75 -0.81 -17.51 -3.87
C LYS A 75 -0.30 -17.81 -5.27
N ARG A 76 -0.19 -19.10 -5.57
CA ARG A 76 -0.04 -19.62 -6.93
C ARG A 76 -1.40 -20.13 -7.40
N ILE A 77 -1.87 -19.64 -8.54
CA ILE A 77 -3.17 -20.03 -9.10
C ILE A 77 -2.93 -20.74 -10.43
N LYS A 78 -3.50 -21.94 -10.58
CA LYS A 78 -3.55 -22.63 -11.87
C LYS A 78 -4.65 -22.00 -12.73
N SER A 79 -4.30 -21.60 -13.93
CA SER A 79 -5.22 -21.04 -14.92
C SER A 79 -4.84 -21.56 -16.29
N ILE A 80 -5.62 -22.50 -16.82
CA ILE A 80 -5.44 -23.05 -18.18
C ILE A 80 -6.24 -22.22 -19.21
N ARG A 81 -7.29 -21.51 -18.75
CA ARG A 81 -8.20 -20.64 -19.53
C ARG A 81 -8.74 -19.51 -18.66
N GLN A 82 -8.99 -18.34 -19.27
CA GLN A 82 -9.47 -17.08 -18.64
C GLN A 82 -8.49 -16.43 -17.64
N HIS A 83 -7.26 -16.16 -18.09
CA HIS A 83 -6.21 -15.59 -17.23
C HIS A 83 -6.58 -14.24 -16.61
N SER A 84 -7.16 -13.32 -17.39
CA SER A 84 -7.49 -11.96 -16.92
C SER A 84 -8.56 -11.98 -15.82
N GLU A 85 -9.66 -12.70 -16.03
CA GLU A 85 -10.77 -12.77 -15.08
C GLU A 85 -10.36 -13.46 -13.77
N LYS A 86 -9.63 -14.57 -13.87
CA LYS A 86 -9.12 -15.29 -12.69
C LYS A 86 -8.08 -14.47 -11.94
N LEU A 87 -7.24 -13.71 -12.63
CA LEU A 87 -6.24 -12.86 -12.00
C LEU A 87 -6.89 -11.82 -11.09
N LEU A 88 -7.85 -11.04 -11.60
CA LEU A 88 -8.53 -10.01 -10.81
C LEU A 88 -9.29 -10.60 -9.61
N LYS A 89 -10.04 -11.69 -9.81
CA LYS A 89 -10.73 -12.41 -8.72
C LYS A 89 -9.74 -12.93 -7.66
N SER A 90 -8.57 -13.38 -8.09
CA SER A 90 -7.54 -13.90 -7.19
C SER A 90 -6.87 -12.79 -6.38
N ILE A 91 -6.67 -11.61 -6.98
CA ILE A 91 -6.15 -10.41 -6.29
C ILE A 91 -7.14 -9.98 -5.21
N ASP A 92 -8.42 -9.88 -5.54
CA ASP A 92 -9.47 -9.53 -4.57
C ASP A 92 -9.52 -10.54 -3.41
N ALA A 93 -9.51 -11.83 -3.72
CA ALA A 93 -9.45 -12.89 -2.71
C ALA A 93 -8.14 -12.90 -1.89
N LEU A 94 -7.02 -12.39 -2.44
CA LEU A 94 -5.76 -12.24 -1.72
C LEU A 94 -5.86 -11.10 -0.71
N LEU A 95 -6.36 -9.94 -1.14
CA LEU A 95 -6.58 -8.75 -0.32
C LEU A 95 -7.56 -9.00 0.82
N LEU A 96 -8.72 -9.59 0.53
CA LEU A 96 -9.70 -10.00 1.54
C LEU A 96 -9.07 -10.91 2.60
N SER A 97 -8.25 -11.87 2.16
CA SER A 97 -7.58 -12.80 3.06
C SER A 97 -6.44 -12.16 3.87
N ALA A 98 -5.95 -10.99 3.47
CA ALA A 98 -4.98 -10.17 4.20
C ALA A 98 -5.66 -9.08 5.04
N LYS A 99 -7.00 -8.97 5.00
CA LYS A 99 -7.78 -7.88 5.59
C LYS A 99 -7.35 -6.50 5.08
N SER A 100 -6.98 -6.45 3.80
CA SER A 100 -6.52 -5.26 3.11
C SER A 100 -7.49 -4.89 1.99
N SER A 101 -7.43 -3.65 1.54
CA SER A 101 -8.17 -3.12 0.41
C SER A 101 -7.25 -2.75 -0.75
N LEU A 102 -7.82 -2.57 -1.95
CA LEU A 102 -7.07 -2.08 -3.10
C LEU A 102 -6.45 -0.69 -2.86
N LYS A 103 -7.02 0.12 -1.97
CA LYS A 103 -6.53 1.47 -1.64
C LYS A 103 -5.27 1.47 -0.78
N ASP A 104 -4.99 0.35 -0.13
CA ASP A 104 -3.82 0.20 0.73
C ASP A 104 -2.57 -0.16 -0.10
N ILE A 105 -2.76 -0.53 -1.38
CA ILE A 105 -1.66 -0.78 -2.31
C ILE A 105 -1.03 0.55 -2.70
N GLN A 106 0.27 0.69 -2.44
CA GLN A 106 1.04 1.90 -2.76
C GLN A 106 1.92 1.74 -4.01
N GLY A 107 2.07 0.52 -4.52
CA GLY A 107 2.76 0.24 -5.77
C GLY A 107 2.53 -1.18 -6.28
N ILE A 108 2.76 -1.38 -7.57
CA ILE A 108 2.59 -2.67 -8.23
C ILE A 108 3.92 -3.14 -8.81
N ILE A 109 4.28 -4.40 -8.57
CA ILE A 109 5.47 -5.03 -9.13
C ILE A 109 5.00 -6.10 -10.09
N ALA A 110 5.40 -6.01 -11.35
CA ALA A 110 5.05 -6.98 -12.38
C ALA A 110 6.32 -7.63 -12.93
N VAL A 111 6.30 -8.95 -13.09
CA VAL A 111 7.38 -9.66 -13.78
C VAL A 111 7.27 -9.39 -15.28
N LYS A 112 8.28 -8.75 -15.86
CA LYS A 112 8.27 -8.33 -17.27
C LYS A 112 8.67 -9.43 -18.24
N GLY A 113 9.28 -10.53 -17.79
CA GLY A 113 9.66 -11.67 -18.63
C GLY A 113 11.06 -12.21 -18.34
N PRO A 114 11.58 -13.11 -19.20
CA PRO A 114 10.91 -13.71 -20.36
C PRO A 114 9.79 -14.69 -19.97
N GLY A 115 8.77 -14.87 -20.83
CA GLY A 115 7.63 -15.73 -20.53
C GLY A 115 6.64 -15.93 -21.68
N SER A 116 5.51 -16.60 -21.40
CA SER A 116 4.43 -16.86 -22.35
C SER A 116 3.87 -15.55 -22.93
N PHE A 117 3.95 -15.36 -24.25
CA PHE A 117 3.51 -14.14 -24.93
C PHE A 117 2.09 -13.70 -24.56
N THR A 118 1.14 -14.63 -24.58
CA THR A 118 -0.27 -14.35 -24.26
C THR A 118 -0.44 -14.03 -22.78
N SER A 119 0.14 -14.85 -21.89
CA SER A 119 -0.03 -14.70 -20.45
C SER A 119 0.63 -13.42 -19.93
N LEU A 120 1.84 -13.13 -20.41
CA LEU A 120 2.64 -11.96 -20.03
C LEU A 120 1.99 -10.65 -20.48
N ARG A 121 1.40 -10.60 -21.69
CA ARG A 121 0.60 -9.45 -22.16
C ARG A 121 -0.58 -9.19 -21.23
N ILE A 122 -1.31 -10.25 -20.87
CA ILE A 122 -2.48 -10.12 -20.01
C ILE A 122 -2.06 -9.64 -18.61
N GLY A 123 -1.03 -10.22 -18.02
CA GLY A 123 -0.57 -9.84 -16.68
C GLY A 123 -0.05 -8.41 -16.62
N ILE A 124 0.82 -8.02 -17.55
CA ILE A 124 1.38 -6.66 -17.58
C ILE A 124 0.32 -5.62 -17.92
N ALA A 125 -0.59 -5.89 -18.88
CA ALA A 125 -1.71 -4.99 -19.16
C ALA A 125 -2.61 -4.81 -17.93
N THR A 126 -2.89 -5.90 -17.19
CA THR A 126 -3.68 -5.84 -15.96
C THR A 126 -2.96 -5.04 -14.87
N ALA A 127 -1.65 -5.27 -14.69
CA ALA A 127 -0.83 -4.56 -13.71
C ALA A 127 -0.75 -3.05 -14.02
N ASN A 128 -0.50 -2.68 -15.28
CA ASN A 128 -0.50 -1.29 -15.72
C ASN A 128 -1.87 -0.63 -15.53
N ALA A 129 -2.96 -1.33 -15.86
CA ALA A 129 -4.32 -0.81 -15.68
C ALA A 129 -4.66 -0.60 -14.20
N LEU A 130 -4.27 -1.53 -13.31
CA LEU A 130 -4.44 -1.38 -11.87
C LEU A 130 -3.61 -0.22 -11.32
N ALA A 131 -2.35 -0.08 -11.74
CA ALA A 131 -1.48 1.00 -11.31
C ALA A 131 -2.06 2.36 -11.72
N PHE A 132 -2.53 2.46 -12.96
CA PHE A 132 -3.22 3.65 -13.47
C PHE A 132 -4.50 3.96 -12.70
N ALA A 133 -5.36 2.96 -12.44
CA ALA A 133 -6.62 3.14 -11.73
C ALA A 133 -6.43 3.57 -10.27
N LEU A 134 -5.35 3.11 -9.62
CA LEU A 134 -5.00 3.46 -8.24
C LEU A 134 -4.15 4.73 -8.16
N GLY A 135 -3.61 5.23 -9.27
CA GLY A 135 -2.68 6.37 -9.29
C GLY A 135 -1.33 6.06 -8.62
N VAL A 136 -0.92 4.79 -8.63
CA VAL A 136 0.31 4.31 -7.98
C VAL A 136 1.40 3.97 -8.99
N GLY A 137 2.65 3.91 -8.53
CA GLY A 137 3.77 3.50 -9.36
C GLY A 137 3.70 2.01 -9.73
N ILE A 138 4.30 1.66 -10.87
CA ILE A 138 4.52 0.26 -11.25
C ILE A 138 5.99 0.01 -11.64
N ALA A 139 6.49 -1.13 -11.18
CA ALA A 139 7.84 -1.62 -11.36
C ALA A 139 7.85 -2.90 -12.21
N GLY A 140 8.69 -2.94 -13.25
CA GLY A 140 8.94 -4.15 -14.03
C GLY A 140 10.20 -4.84 -13.53
N VAL A 141 10.10 -6.09 -13.08
CA VAL A 141 11.25 -6.88 -12.61
C VAL A 141 11.46 -8.12 -13.47
N ASP A 142 12.70 -8.58 -13.54
CA ASP A 142 13.02 -9.84 -14.21
C ASP A 142 12.49 -11.03 -13.39
N LYS A 143 12.20 -12.14 -14.07
CA LYS A 143 11.76 -13.36 -13.40
C LYS A 143 12.84 -13.82 -12.41
N THR A 144 12.45 -14.01 -11.15
CA THR A 144 13.33 -14.53 -10.10
C THR A 144 12.56 -15.44 -9.16
N ASP A 145 13.19 -16.53 -8.75
CA ASP A 145 12.64 -17.43 -7.72
C ASP A 145 12.99 -16.97 -6.29
N GLU A 146 13.88 -15.98 -6.16
CA GLU A 146 14.37 -15.47 -4.88
C GLU A 146 13.50 -14.33 -4.34
N TRP A 147 12.55 -14.69 -3.47
CA TRP A 147 11.64 -13.72 -2.84
C TRP A 147 12.35 -12.65 -1.99
N SER A 148 13.49 -12.97 -1.39
CA SER A 148 14.31 -12.01 -0.65
C SER A 148 14.78 -10.85 -1.53
N LYS A 149 15.12 -11.14 -2.79
CA LYS A 149 15.46 -10.11 -3.78
C LYS A 149 14.25 -9.24 -4.10
N ILE A 150 13.07 -9.83 -4.28
CA ILE A 150 11.84 -9.08 -4.58
C ILE A 150 11.48 -8.13 -3.43
N VAL A 151 11.51 -8.61 -2.18
CA VAL A 151 11.19 -7.80 -0.99
C VAL A 151 12.19 -6.66 -0.83
N SER A 152 13.48 -6.96 -0.81
CA SER A 152 14.54 -5.94 -0.62
C SER A 152 14.62 -4.92 -1.75
N SER A 153 14.21 -5.28 -2.97
CA SER A 153 14.23 -4.38 -4.10
C SER A 153 12.94 -3.59 -4.28
N ALA A 154 11.78 -4.04 -3.78
CA ALA A 154 10.50 -3.33 -3.90
C ALA A 154 10.63 -1.84 -3.52
N ASP A 155 11.12 -1.61 -2.31
CA ASP A 155 11.26 -0.29 -1.71
C ASP A 155 12.30 0.58 -2.45
N LEU A 156 13.41 -0.03 -2.88
CA LEU A 156 14.46 0.62 -3.68
C LEU A 156 13.97 1.00 -5.09
N ILE A 157 13.17 0.14 -5.71
CA ILE A 157 12.65 0.36 -7.06
C ILE A 157 11.72 1.58 -7.05
N PHE A 158 10.81 1.67 -6.08
CA PHE A 158 9.89 2.80 -5.99
C PHE A 158 10.58 4.10 -5.53
N LYS A 159 11.57 4.05 -4.63
CA LYS A 159 12.38 5.23 -4.27
C LYS A 159 13.16 5.81 -5.45
N LYS A 160 13.61 4.95 -6.38
CA LYS A 160 14.36 5.36 -7.58
C LYS A 160 13.47 5.88 -8.71
N GLN A 161 12.18 5.51 -8.72
CA GLN A 161 11.22 6.02 -9.69
C GLN A 161 10.81 7.45 -9.31
N LYS A 162 11.28 8.44 -10.09
CA LYS A 162 10.64 9.77 -10.12
C LYS A 162 9.15 9.59 -10.39
N LYS A 163 8.29 10.40 -9.74
CA LYS A 163 6.80 10.48 -9.74
C LYS A 163 6.06 10.45 -11.11
N ASN A 164 6.63 9.87 -12.16
CA ASN A 164 5.94 9.61 -13.41
C ASN A 164 5.32 8.22 -13.34
N LEU A 165 4.08 8.11 -13.80
CA LEU A 165 3.41 6.83 -14.08
C LEU A 165 4.22 6.09 -15.15
N ASN A 166 5.19 5.29 -14.72
CA ASN A 166 5.95 4.44 -15.61
C ASN A 166 5.04 3.30 -16.07
N ILE A 167 5.02 3.01 -17.36
CA ILE A 167 4.33 1.83 -17.90
C ILE A 167 5.37 0.72 -18.01
N VAL A 168 5.02 -0.49 -17.55
CA VAL A 168 5.88 -1.66 -17.74
C VAL A 168 5.59 -2.29 -19.10
N ILE A 169 6.66 -2.62 -19.83
CA ILE A 169 6.59 -3.25 -21.15
C ILE A 169 7.02 -4.71 -21.04
N PRO A 170 6.27 -5.67 -21.62
CA PRO A 170 6.65 -7.08 -21.66
C PRO A 170 7.91 -7.34 -22.49
N GLU A 171 8.75 -8.24 -21.97
CA GLU A 171 9.92 -8.79 -22.66
C GLU A 171 9.64 -10.27 -22.97
N TYR A 172 9.53 -10.62 -24.26
CA TYR A 172 9.16 -11.98 -24.67
C TYR A 172 10.33 -12.93 -24.84
N GLY A 173 11.57 -12.42 -24.82
CA GLY A 173 12.79 -13.22 -25.00
C GLY A 173 12.96 -13.85 -26.38
N ARG A 174 12.10 -13.52 -27.35
CA ARG A 174 12.19 -13.92 -28.76
C ARG A 174 11.81 -12.75 -29.67
N GLU A 175 12.37 -12.71 -30.86
CA GLU A 175 11.96 -11.75 -31.88
C GLU A 175 10.49 -11.98 -32.26
N PRO A 176 9.74 -10.92 -32.61
CA PRO A 176 8.39 -11.05 -33.16
C PRO A 176 8.44 -11.83 -34.47
N ASP A 177 7.96 -13.07 -34.46
CA ASP A 177 7.87 -13.91 -35.65
C ASP A 177 6.62 -13.49 -36.45
N ILE A 178 6.79 -12.51 -37.33
CA ILE A 178 5.79 -12.09 -38.31
C ILE A 178 5.95 -12.95 -39.57
N THR A 179 5.24 -14.08 -39.60
CA THR A 179 5.05 -14.86 -40.85
C THR A 179 3.84 -14.36 -41.62
#